data_AF-A0A951ZAX3-F1
#
_entry.id   AF-A0A951ZAX3-F1
#
_cell.length_a   1.000
_cell.length_b   1.000
_cell.length_c   1.000
_cell.angle_alpha   90.00
_cell.angle_beta   90.00
_cell.angle_gamma   90.00
#
_symmetry.space_group_name_H-M   'P 1'
#
loop_
_entity.id
_entity.type
_entity.pdbx_description
1 polymer ?
#
loop_
_entity_poly.entity_id
_entity_poly.type
_entity_poly.pdbx_seq_one_letter_code
_entity_poly.pdbx_strand_id
1 'polypeptide(L)' 'MKIIIIGAGQVGSTAAYHLARQEANEVTIID' A
#
# COMPACT_ATOMS: atom_id res chain seq x y z
N MET A 1 -9.48 -3.28 -4.85
CA MET A 1 -8.76 -2.78 -6.03
C MET A 1 -7.31 -3.26 -6.00
N LYS A 2 -6.62 -3.28 -7.14
CA LYS A 2 -5.16 -3.51 -7.17
C LYS A 2 -4.43 -2.19 -7.05
N ILE A 3 -3.53 -2.08 -6.08
CA ILE A 3 -2.84 -0.84 -5.72
C ILE A 3 -1.34 -1.13 -5.69
N ILE A 4 -0.55 -0.33 -6.42
CA ILE A 4 0.90 -0.39 -6.40
C ILE A 4 1.43 0.87 -5.73
N ILE A 5 2.28 0.69 -4.71
CA ILE A 5 2.99 1.77 -4.03
C ILE A 5 4.46 1.66 -4.39
N ILE A 6 5.04 2.74 -4.92
CA ILE A 6 6.46 2.81 -5.26
C ILE A 6 7.16 3.67 -4.19
N GLY A 7 8.07 3.07 -3.44
CA GLY A 7 8.77 3.67 -2.30
C GLY A 7 8.24 3.18 -0.95
N ALA A 8 9.06 2.47 -0.16
CA ALA A 8 8.69 1.95 1.17
C ALA A 8 8.96 2.90 2.34
N GLY A 9 9.34 4.16 2.05
CA GLY A 9 9.54 5.21 3.05
C GLY A 9 8.28 5.52 3.88
N GLN A 10 8.36 6.52 4.77
CA GLN A 10 7.29 6.81 5.75
C GLN A 10 5.90 6.98 5.11
N VAL A 11 5.83 7.68 3.99
CA VAL A 11 4.56 7.92 3.27
C VAL A 11 4.03 6.61 2.67
N GLY A 12 4.88 5.84 1.98
CA GLY A 12 4.49 4.60 1.33
C GLY A 12 4.03 3.53 2.31
N SER A 13 4.77 3.38 3.42
CA SER A 13 4.40 2.46 4.51
C SER A 13 3.09 2.85 5.18
N THR A 14 2.87 4.14 5.44
CA THR A 14 1.61 4.63 6.05
C THR A 14 0.43 4.45 5.10
N ALA A 15 0.60 4.77 3.82
CA ALA A 15 -0.42 4.56 2.80
C ALA A 15 -0.78 3.08 2.66
N ALA A 16 0.22 2.19 2.60
CA ALA A 16 0.01 0.75 2.51
C ALA A 16 -0.77 0.22 3.72
N TYR A 17 -0.40 0.66 4.93
CA TYR A 17 -1.09 0.26 6.16
C TYR A 17 -2.57 0.62 6.13
N HIS A 18 -2.93 1.83 5.69
CA HIS A 18 -4.33 2.23 5.62
C HIS A 18 -5.09 1.53 4.49
N LEU A 19 -4.47 1.37 3.32
CA LEU A 19 -5.10 0.80 2.13
C LEU A 19 -5.30 -0.72 2.25
N ALA A 20 -4.40 -1.43 2.93
CA ALA A 20 -4.48 -2.88 3.13
C ALA A 20 -5.57 -3.31 4.13
N ARG A 21 -6.14 -2.38 4.91
CA ARG A 21 -7.22 -2.69 5.88
C ARG A 21 -8.58 -2.92 5.23
N GLN A 22 -8.74 -2.53 3.97
CA GLN A 22 -9.95 -2.82 3.21
C GLN A 22 -9.76 -4.19 2.55
N GLU A 23 -10.60 -5.17 2.88
CA GLU A 23 -10.49 -6.55 2.32
C GLU A 23 -10.56 -6.58 0.80
N ALA A 24 -11.23 -5.60 0.18
CA ALA A 24 -11.30 -5.49 -1.26
C ALA A 24 -9.96 -5.10 -1.91
N ASN A 25 -8.97 -4.62 -1.15
CA ASN A 25 -7.72 -4.09 -1.67
C ASN A 25 -6.58 -5.10 -1.63
N GLU A 26 -5.91 -5.21 -2.77
CA GLU A 26 -4.65 -5.94 -2.95
C GLU A 26 -3.55 -4.90 -3.15
N VAL A 27 -2.71 -4.71 -2.12
CA VAL A 27 -1.65 -3.70 -2.10
C VAL A 27 -0.30 -4.40 -2.33
N THR A 28 0.45 -3.96 -3.32
CA THR A 28 1.83 -4.38 -3.57
C THR A 28 2.75 -3.18 -3.38
N ILE A 29 3.78 -3.33 -2.56
CA ILE A 29 4.81 -2.31 -2.37
C ILE A 29 6.04 -2.73 -3.17
N ILE A 30 6.58 -1.80 -3.95
CA ILE A 30 7.84 -1.93 -4.68
C ILE A 30 8.73 -0.80 -4.18
N ASP A 31 9.94 -1.12 -3.76
CA ASP A 31 10.98 -0.14 -3.37
C ASP A 31 12.26 -0.46 -4.13
#